data_AF-A0A2R5F8N5-F1
#
_entry.id   AF-A0A2R5F8N5-F1
#
_cell.length_a   1.000
_cell.length_b   1.000
_cell.length_c   1.000
_cell.angle_alpha   90.00
_cell.angle_beta   90.00
_cell.angle_gamma   90.00
#
_symmetry.space_group_name_H-M   'P 1'
#
loop_
_entity.id
_entity.type
_entity.pdbx_description
1 polymer ?
#
loop_
_entity_poly.entity_id
_entity_poly.type
_entity_poly.pdbx_seq_one_letter_code
_entity_poly.pdbx_strand_id
1 'polypeptide(L)'
;MSDYCYKLNCGQYVLHEGDDPIGAVMDEVSICFDKESGTLHKHGRPELVQDWHAKAQAKYREAGFDEMADELIVITGRFALEDLNRCLSTSGYVGVFYNRLLKGEAAPQPLS
;
A
#
# COMPACT_ATOMS: atom_id res chain seq x y z
N MET A 1 -10.03 -10.76 -13.75
CA MET A 1 -9.24 -9.82 -12.94
C MET A 1 -10.22 -9.24 -11.94
N SER A 2 -9.99 -9.45 -10.64
CA SER A 2 -10.83 -8.82 -9.62
C SER A 2 -10.52 -7.33 -9.58
N ASP A 3 -11.55 -6.50 -9.73
CA ASP A 3 -11.43 -5.05 -9.66
C ASP A 3 -11.50 -4.60 -8.20
N TYR A 4 -10.34 -4.57 -7.54
CA TYR A 4 -10.22 -4.06 -6.18
C TYR A 4 -10.04 -2.55 -6.17
N CYS A 5 -10.86 -1.85 -5.38
CA CYS A 5 -10.70 -0.42 -5.15
C CYS A 5 -11.06 -0.02 -3.73
N TYR A 6 -10.38 0.98 -3.21
CA TYR A 6 -10.77 1.66 -1.98
C TYR A 6 -11.87 2.67 -2.28
N LYS A 7 -12.85 2.73 -1.39
CA LYS A 7 -13.86 3.79 -1.29
C LYS A 7 -13.80 4.40 0.10
N LEU A 8 -14.24 5.65 0.22
CA LEU A 8 -14.39 6.31 1.52
C LEU A 8 -15.82 6.17 2.01
N ASN A 9 -15.98 5.71 3.24
CA ASN A 9 -17.24 5.72 3.97
C ASN A 9 -17.03 6.50 5.26
N CYS A 10 -17.67 7.65 5.40
CA CYS A 10 -17.50 8.57 6.54
C CYS A 10 -16.02 8.91 6.85
N GLY A 11 -15.22 9.15 5.80
CA GLY A 11 -13.80 9.51 5.95
C GLY A 11 -12.85 8.33 6.24
N GLN A 12 -13.37 7.10 6.28
CA GLN A 12 -12.59 5.89 6.49
C GLN A 12 -12.54 5.05 5.21
N TYR A 13 -11.42 4.36 4.99
CA TYR A 13 -11.21 3.48 3.84
C TYR A 13 -11.93 2.15 4.03
N VAL A 14 -12.58 1.70 2.96
CA VAL A 14 -13.13 0.35 2.83
C VAL A 14 -12.66 -0.20 1.48
N LEU A 15 -12.13 -1.42 1.46
CA LEU A 15 -11.79 -2.11 0.22
C LEU A 15 -13.06 -2.72 -0.37
N HIS A 16 -13.25 -2.57 -1.69
CA HIS A 16 -14.36 -3.14 -2.43
C HIS A 16 -13.84 -4.06 -3.53
N GLU A 17 -14.61 -5.10 -3.83
CA GLU A 17 -14.49 -5.93 -5.02
C GLU A 17 -15.72 -5.64 -5.87
N GLY A 18 -15.54 -4.88 -6.95
CA GLY A 18 -16.67 -4.26 -7.64
C GLY A 18 -17.43 -3.29 -6.71
N ASP A 19 -18.69 -3.60 -6.43
CA ASP A 19 -19.53 -2.79 -5.54
C ASP A 19 -19.58 -3.31 -4.10
N ASP A 20 -19.17 -4.55 -3.86
CA ASP A 20 -19.28 -5.20 -2.56
C ASP A 20 -18.11 -4.81 -1.63
N PRO A 21 -18.37 -4.34 -0.40
CA PRO A 21 -17.32 -4.05 0.57
C PRO A 21 -16.71 -5.36 1.09
N ILE A 22 -15.41 -5.53 0.90
CA ILE A 22 -14.63 -6.71 1.29
C ILE A 22 -13.45 -6.29 2.16
N GLY A 23 -13.73 -5.87 3.39
CA GLY A 23 -12.66 -5.51 4.31
C GLY A 23 -13.15 -4.83 5.57
N ALA A 24 -12.20 -4.65 6.49
CA ALA A 24 -12.43 -3.80 7.64
C ALA A 24 -12.42 -2.33 7.20
N VAL A 25 -13.14 -1.51 7.95
CA VAL A 25 -13.04 -0.06 7.89
C VAL A 25 -11.70 0.36 8.50
N MET A 26 -10.97 1.27 7.84
CA MET A 26 -9.63 1.68 8.25
C MET A 26 -9.46 3.19 8.17
N ASP A 27 -8.83 3.81 9.17
CA ASP A 27 -8.53 5.24 9.14
C ASP A 27 -7.36 5.59 8.20
N GLU A 28 -6.45 4.64 8.02
CA GLU A 28 -5.25 4.70 7.19
C GLU A 28 -4.99 3.34 6.53
N VAL A 29 -4.20 3.33 5.47
CA VAL A 29 -3.85 2.12 4.72
C VAL A 29 -2.33 1.99 4.68
N SER A 30 -1.84 0.77 4.82
CA SER A 30 -0.44 0.45 4.50
C SER A 30 -0.31 -0.14 3.11
N ILE A 31 0.78 0.19 2.43
CA ILE A 31 1.17 -0.33 1.13
C ILE A 31 2.60 -0.86 1.27
N CYS A 32 2.78 -2.13 0.97
CA CYS A 32 4.06 -2.84 0.93
C CYS A 32 4.44 -3.14 -0.52
N PHE A 33 5.62 -2.70 -0.94
CA PHE A 33 6.08 -2.80 -2.30
C PHE A 33 7.61 -2.90 -2.37
N ASP A 34 8.10 -3.42 -3.48
CA ASP A 34 9.52 -3.42 -3.79
C ASP A 34 9.93 -2.06 -4.38
N LYS A 35 10.95 -1.42 -3.79
CA LYS A 35 11.36 -0.06 -4.14
C LYS A 35 11.97 0.03 -5.53
N GLU A 36 12.75 -0.96 -5.96
CA GLU A 36 13.46 -0.93 -7.24
C GLU A 36 12.49 -1.11 -8.41
N SER A 37 11.66 -2.16 -8.36
CA SER A 37 10.72 -2.52 -9.41
C SER A 37 9.38 -1.77 -9.34
N GLY A 38 9.05 -1.20 -8.18
CA GLY A 38 7.70 -0.68 -7.92
C GLY A 38 6.64 -1.79 -7.87
N THR A 39 7.03 -3.03 -7.59
CA THR A 39 6.08 -4.15 -7.50
C THR A 39 5.29 -4.06 -6.21
N LEU A 40 3.96 -3.92 -6.31
CA LEU A 40 3.07 -3.99 -5.17
C LEU A 40 2.98 -5.44 -4.66
N HIS A 41 3.31 -5.66 -3.40
CA HIS A 41 3.22 -6.98 -2.77
C HIS A 41 1.98 -7.14 -1.89
N LYS A 42 1.67 -6.13 -1.08
CA LYS A 42 0.54 -6.19 -0.13
C LYS A 42 0.01 -4.81 0.19
N HIS A 43 -1.28 -4.70 0.46
CA HIS A 43 -1.89 -3.48 0.98
C HIS A 43 -3.02 -3.83 1.97
N GLY A 44 -3.49 -2.83 2.71
CA GLY A 44 -4.61 -2.97 3.64
C GLY A 44 -4.29 -2.53 5.06
N ARG A 45 -4.81 -3.27 6.04
CA ARG A 45 -4.71 -2.96 7.46
C ARG A 45 -3.25 -2.84 7.87
N PRO A 46 -2.83 -1.72 8.51
CA PRO A 46 -1.43 -1.49 8.82
C PRO A 46 -0.74 -2.64 9.54
N GLU A 47 -1.37 -3.16 10.59
CA GLU A 47 -0.85 -4.28 11.38
C GLU A 47 -0.65 -5.56 10.54
N LEU A 48 -1.56 -5.88 9.63
CA LEU A 48 -1.47 -7.09 8.80
C LEU A 48 -0.44 -6.97 7.67
N VAL A 49 -0.20 -5.74 7.22
CA VAL A 49 0.83 -5.44 6.22
C VAL A 49 2.20 -5.46 6.88
N GLN A 50 2.35 -4.85 8.07
CA GLN A 50 3.59 -4.85 8.85
C GLN A 50 4.01 -6.27 9.27
N ASP A 51 3.07 -7.08 9.77
CA ASP A 51 3.33 -8.48 10.12
C ASP A 51 3.80 -9.31 8.93
N TRP A 52 3.24 -9.03 7.75
CA TRP A 52 3.65 -9.71 6.53
C TRP A 52 5.02 -9.24 6.05
N HIS A 53 5.27 -7.93 6.11
CA HIS A 53 6.54 -7.32 5.74
C HIS A 53 7.70 -7.88 6.57
N ALA A 54 7.56 -7.94 7.90
CA ALA A 54 8.58 -8.50 8.78
C ALA A 54 8.91 -9.97 8.44
N LYS A 55 7.88 -10.77 8.14
CA LYS A 55 8.07 -12.17 7.71
C LYS A 55 8.73 -12.28 6.33
N ALA A 56 8.37 -11.40 5.41
CA ALA A 56 8.96 -11.37 4.07
C ALA A 56 10.43 -10.96 4.12
N GLN A 57 10.77 -9.88 4.85
CA GLN A 57 12.16 -9.47 5.05
C GLN A 57 13.00 -10.57 5.70
N ALA A 58 12.50 -11.21 6.76
CA ALA A 58 13.21 -12.32 7.40
C ALA A 58 13.53 -13.44 6.40
N LYS A 59 12.56 -13.83 5.56
CA LYS A 59 12.77 -14.86 4.53
C LYS A 59 13.80 -14.47 3.48
N TYR A 60 13.80 -13.21 3.03
CA TYR A 60 14.82 -12.73 2.10
C TYR A 60 16.22 -12.80 2.71
N ARG A 61 16.38 -12.36 3.97
CA ARG A 61 17.66 -12.43 4.70
C ARG A 61 18.12 -13.87 4.93
N GLU A 62 17.22 -14.75 5.35
CA GLU A 62 17.52 -16.19 5.53
C GLU A 62 18.00 -16.86 4.23
N ALA A 63 17.53 -16.38 3.08
CA ALA A 63 17.94 -16.84 1.77
C ALA A 63 19.19 -16.12 1.22
N GLY A 64 19.78 -15.18 1.96
CA GLY A 64 20.96 -14.42 1.55
C GLY A 64 20.68 -13.25 0.59
N PHE A 65 19.42 -12.83 0.46
CA PHE A 65 18.99 -11.70 -0.36
C PHE A 65 18.80 -10.43 0.50
N ASP A 66 19.86 -9.99 1.17
CA ASP A 66 19.79 -8.84 2.09
C ASP A 66 19.37 -7.55 1.38
N GLU A 67 19.84 -7.32 0.15
CA GLU A 67 19.47 -6.15 -0.66
C GLU A 67 17.96 -6.12 -0.94
N MET A 68 17.37 -7.25 -1.36
CA MET A 68 15.91 -7.34 -1.58
C MET A 68 15.12 -7.15 -0.29
N ALA A 69 15.65 -7.61 0.86
CA ALA A 69 15.01 -7.39 2.14
C ALA A 69 14.96 -5.88 2.47
N ASP A 70 16.04 -5.16 2.20
CA ASP A 70 16.15 -3.72 2.48
C ASP A 70 15.37 -2.85 1.47
N GLU A 71 15.15 -3.36 0.25
CA GLU A 71 14.34 -2.72 -0.78
C GLU A 71 12.83 -2.94 -0.62
N LEU A 72 12.41 -3.86 0.25
CA LEU A 72 11.00 -4.05 0.58
C LEU A 72 10.53 -2.96 1.55
N ILE A 73 9.71 -2.02 1.05
CA ILE A 73 9.26 -0.83 1.78
C ILE A 73 7.80 -0.94 2.17
N VAL A 74 7.46 -0.46 3.37
CA VAL A 74 6.08 -0.19 3.80
C VAL A 74 5.89 1.30 4.01
N ILE A 75 4.85 1.86 3.40
CA ILE A 75 4.34 3.19 3.71
C ILE A 75 2.95 3.06 4.34
N THR A 76 2.66 3.88 5.35
CA THR A 76 1.37 3.93 6.03
C THR A 76 0.88 5.37 6.06
N GLY A 77 -0.40 5.56 5.77
CA GLY A 77 -1.03 6.85 6.01
C GLY A 77 -2.40 6.99 5.38
N ARG A 78 -2.93 8.21 5.48
CA ARG A 78 -4.18 8.62 4.85
C ARG A 78 -3.87 9.16 3.47
N PHE A 79 -3.83 8.29 2.48
CA PHE A 79 -3.49 8.65 1.10
C PHE A 79 -4.72 9.14 0.33
N ALA A 80 -4.53 10.09 -0.60
CA ALA A 80 -5.58 10.45 -1.53
C ALA A 80 -6.11 9.21 -2.25
N LEU A 81 -7.45 9.07 -2.33
CA LEU A 81 -8.10 7.87 -2.87
C LEU A 81 -7.66 7.54 -4.30
N GLU A 82 -7.43 8.58 -5.12
CA GLU A 82 -6.93 8.45 -6.48
C GLU A 82 -5.54 7.79 -6.51
N ASP A 83 -4.60 8.31 -5.72
CA ASP A 83 -3.24 7.78 -5.65
C ASP A 83 -3.22 6.35 -5.11
N LEU A 84 -4.01 6.08 -4.05
CA LEU A 84 -4.12 4.75 -3.48
C LEU A 84 -4.68 3.74 -4.49
N ASN A 85 -5.78 4.05 -5.17
CA ASN A 85 -6.38 3.14 -6.15
C ASN A 85 -5.49 2.95 -7.38
N ARG A 86 -4.75 3.98 -7.78
CA ARG A 86 -3.79 3.89 -8.88
C ARG A 86 -2.61 2.98 -8.54
N CYS A 87 -2.18 2.93 -7.28
CA CYS A 87 -1.20 1.94 -6.82
C CYS A 87 -1.70 0.50 -7.00
N LEU A 88 -3.01 0.24 -6.86
CA LEU A 88 -3.60 -1.08 -7.04
C LEU A 88 -3.81 -1.43 -8.52
N SER A 89 -4.24 -0.45 -9.34
CA SER A 89 -4.64 -0.70 -10.74
C SER A 89 -3.52 -0.56 -11.75
N THR A 90 -2.40 0.09 -11.40
CA THR A 90 -1.30 0.37 -12.34
C THR A 90 0.02 -0.19 -11.83
N SER A 91 0.51 -1.25 -12.49
CA SER A 91 1.80 -1.86 -12.18
C SER A 91 2.93 -0.82 -12.17
N GLY A 92 3.77 -0.85 -11.13
CA GLY A 92 4.90 0.09 -10.97
C GLY A 92 4.53 1.48 -10.44
N TYR A 93 3.25 1.87 -10.43
CA TYR A 93 2.86 3.23 -10.01
C TYR A 93 3.22 3.55 -8.57
N VAL A 94 3.17 2.54 -7.67
CA VAL A 94 3.53 2.72 -6.26
C VAL A 94 4.95 3.26 -6.07
N GLY A 95 5.90 2.94 -6.96
CA GLY A 95 7.24 3.53 -6.93
C GLY A 95 7.25 5.03 -7.29
N VAL A 96 6.42 5.44 -8.26
CA VAL A 96 6.21 6.87 -8.60
C VAL A 96 5.55 7.60 -7.43
N PHE A 97 4.51 7.00 -6.84
CA PHE A 97 3.81 7.55 -5.69
C PHE A 97 4.73 7.72 -4.49
N TYR A 98 5.55 6.72 -4.18
CA TYR A 98 6.55 6.79 -3.12
C TYR A 98 7.53 7.95 -3.31
N ASN A 99 8.04 8.15 -4.52
CA ASN A 99 8.92 9.27 -4.83
C ASN A 99 8.22 10.64 -4.64
N ARG A 100 6.92 10.74 -4.97
CA ARG A 100 6.12 11.94 -4.70
C ARG A 100 5.93 12.19 -3.20
N LEU A 101 5.70 11.13 -2.41
CA LEU A 101 5.63 11.22 -0.95
C LEU A 101 6.94 11.75 -0.34
N LEU A 102 8.09 11.23 -0.78
CA LEU A 102 9.40 11.70 -0.31
C LEU A 102 9.66 13.18 -0.61
N LYS A 103 9.08 13.71 -1.69
CA LYS A 103 9.17 15.13 -2.06
C LYS A 103 8.11 16.01 -1.39
N GLY A 104 7.17 15.42 -0.65
CA GLY A 104 6.02 16.14 -0.09
C GLY A 104 4.98 16.58 -1.13
N GLU A 105 4.98 15.96 -2.32
CA GLU A 105 4.10 16.28 -3.46
C GLU A 105 2.80 15.46 -3.45
N ALA A 106 2.67 14.49 -2.54
CA ALA A 106 1.48 13.69 -2.36
C ALA A 106 0.68 14.24 -1.16
N ALA A 107 -0.53 14.74 -1.44
CA ALA A 107 -1.39 15.29 -0.40
C ALA A 107 -2.07 14.18 0.41
N PRO A 108 -2.17 14.33 1.74
CA PRO A 108 -2.95 13.40 2.55
C PRO A 108 -4.45 13.55 2.25
N GLN A 109 -5.21 12.50 2.54
CA GLN A 109 -6.66 12.56 2.51
C GLN A 109 -7.18 13.55 3.57
N PRO A 110 -7.95 14.59 3.20
CA PRO A 110 -8.48 15.55 4.15
C PRO A 110 -9.33 14.87 5.23
N LEU A 111 -9.25 15.40 6.45
CA LEU A 111 -10.20 15.08 7.52
C LEU A 111 -11.56 15.66 7.09
N SER A 112 -12.55 14.80 6.95
CA SER A 112 -13.95 15.18 6.73
C SER A 112 -14.49 16.01 7.88
#